data_AF-A0A7C4FFR8-F1
#
_entry.id   AF-A0A7C4FFR8-F1
#
_cell.length_a   1.000
_cell.length_b   1.000
_cell.length_c   1.000
_cell.angle_alpha   90.00
_cell.angle_beta   90.00
_cell.angle_gamma   90.00
#
_symmetry.space_group_name_H-M   'P 1'
#
loop_
_entity.id
_entity.type
_entity.pdbx_description
1 polymer ?
#
loop_
_entity_poly.entity_id
_entity_poly.type
_entity_poly.pdbx_seq_one_letter_code
_entity_poly.pdbx_strand_id
1 'polypeptide(L)'
;MPSAVRRVALVMALLFLAGVAAGSLAAGHLGGLLRQLSLGAPARQLLEDRLLLALLILANNMRVLLVLLASGVTVVGPALVVFANGVVVGAVLALASLKLPPEVLLLSVLPHGVVEIPAFLYAASVSTVFGMALWERILKGRELGGYLRMLLKGVLVSASLITAAALLEAFVTPSLLLEYLQP
;
A
#
# COMPACT_ATOMS: atom_id res chain seq x y z
N MET A 1 -2.29 23.24 8.44
CA MET A 1 -1.79 22.11 7.61
C MET A 1 -1.97 20.74 8.28
N PRO A 2 -1.58 20.51 9.56
CA PRO A 2 -1.67 19.17 10.18
C PRO A 2 -3.11 18.64 10.31
N SER A 3 -4.08 19.53 10.57
CA SER A 3 -5.49 19.16 10.72
C SER A 3 -6.16 18.70 9.41
N ALA A 4 -5.74 19.22 8.26
CA ALA A 4 -6.26 18.80 6.96
C ALA A 4 -5.77 17.40 6.59
N VAL A 5 -4.46 17.15 6.72
CA VAL A 5 -3.85 15.84 6.47
C VAL A 5 -4.48 14.77 7.37
N ARG A 6 -4.71 15.07 8.65
CA ARG A 6 -5.37 14.13 9.57
C ARG A 6 -6.78 13.77 9.13
N ARG A 7 -7.59 14.74 8.69
CA ARG A 7 -8.96 14.48 8.21
C ARG A 7 -8.95 13.64 6.94
N VAL A 8 -8.08 13.96 5.99
CA VAL A 8 -7.93 13.18 4.76
C VAL A 8 -7.46 11.75 5.09
N ALA A 9 -6.53 11.58 6.03
CA ALA A 9 -6.04 10.27 6.45
C ALA A 9 -7.15 9.38 7.01
N LEU A 10 -8.08 9.94 7.79
CA LEU A 10 -9.25 9.19 8.26
C LEU A 10 -10.14 8.73 7.10
N VAL A 11 -10.38 9.61 6.12
CA VAL A 11 -11.14 9.24 4.92
C VAL A 11 -10.43 8.14 4.14
N MET A 12 -9.12 8.26 3.94
CA MET A 12 -8.32 7.24 3.23
C MET A 12 -8.33 5.90 3.99
N ALA A 13 -8.24 5.92 5.32
CA ALA A 13 -8.32 4.71 6.13
C ALA A 13 -9.69 4.02 5.98
N LEU A 14 -10.79 4.78 6.04
CA LEU A 14 -12.13 4.24 5.83
C LEU A 14 -12.32 3.68 4.42
N LEU A 15 -11.81 4.35 3.39
CA LEU A 15 -11.84 3.87 2.01
C LEU A 15 -11.01 2.61 1.82
N PHE A 16 -9.84 2.53 2.45
CA PHE A 16 -9.02 1.32 2.43
C PHE A 16 -9.77 0.14 3.04
N LEU A 17 -10.37 0.33 4.23
CA LEU A 17 -11.17 -0.69 4.91
C LEU A 17 -12.40 -1.11 4.09
N ALA A 18 -13.08 -0.15 3.45
CA ALA A 18 -14.18 -0.44 2.53
C ALA A 18 -13.70 -1.25 1.31
N GLY A 19 -12.52 -0.92 0.78
CA GLY A 19 -11.85 -1.69 -0.26
C GLY A 19 -11.57 -3.12 0.18
N VAL A 20 -10.98 -3.31 1.37
CA VAL A 20 -10.71 -4.65 1.93
C VAL A 20 -11.99 -5.46 2.05
N ALA A 21 -13.07 -4.88 2.57
CA ALA A 21 -14.37 -5.54 2.65
C ALA A 21 -14.87 -5.93 1.25
N ALA A 22 -14.88 -4.99 0.29
CA ALA A 22 -15.31 -5.25 -1.08
C ALA A 22 -14.47 -6.34 -1.77
N GLY A 23 -13.15 -6.31 -1.61
CA GLY A 23 -12.23 -7.31 -2.14
C GLY A 23 -12.46 -8.70 -1.55
N SER A 24 -12.68 -8.77 -0.24
CA SER A 24 -12.97 -10.04 0.44
C SER A 24 -14.27 -10.69 -0.07
N LEU A 25 -15.32 -9.89 -0.29
CA LEU A 25 -16.61 -10.36 -0.83
C LEU A 25 -16.50 -10.76 -2.30
N ALA A 26 -15.65 -10.07 -3.08
CA ALA A 26 -15.43 -10.33 -4.50
C ALA A 26 -14.33 -11.36 -4.78
N ALA A 27 -13.69 -11.92 -3.75
CA ALA A 27 -12.47 -12.74 -3.86
C ALA A 27 -12.60 -13.90 -4.85
N GLY A 28 -13.74 -14.60 -4.87
CA GLY A 28 -14.00 -15.70 -5.80
C GLY A 28 -13.96 -15.28 -7.28
N HIS A 29 -14.39 -14.06 -7.61
CA HIS A 29 -14.36 -13.51 -8.96
C HIS A 29 -12.99 -12.96 -9.33
N LEU A 30 -12.31 -12.34 -8.36
CA LEU A 30 -10.99 -11.72 -8.55
C LEU A 30 -9.86 -12.74 -8.61
N GLY A 31 -10.04 -13.95 -8.08
CA GLY A 31 -8.99 -14.97 -8.01
C GLY A 31 -8.39 -15.35 -9.36
N GLY A 32 -9.19 -15.41 -10.43
CA GLY A 32 -8.70 -15.69 -11.78
C GLY A 32 -7.78 -14.58 -12.31
N LEU A 33 -8.20 -13.32 -12.14
CA LEU A 33 -7.43 -12.15 -12.53
C LEU A 33 -6.14 -12.02 -11.70
N LEU A 34 -6.23 -12.20 -10.38
CA LEU A 34 -5.08 -12.12 -9.48
C LEU A 34 -4.02 -13.18 -9.81
N ARG A 35 -4.42 -14.39 -10.22
CA ARG A 35 -3.49 -15.43 -10.68
C ARG A 35 -2.79 -15.07 -11.98
N GLN A 36 -3.46 -14.37 -12.90
CA GLN A 36 -2.83 -13.89 -14.14
C GLN A 36 -1.89 -12.71 -13.90
N LEU A 37 -2.21 -11.85 -12.91
CA LEU A 37 -1.39 -10.72 -12.50
C LEU A 37 -0.21 -11.11 -11.63
N SER A 38 -0.32 -12.21 -10.89
CA SER A 38 0.80 -12.85 -10.20
C SER A 38 1.70 -13.43 -11.28
N LEU A 39 2.70 -12.65 -11.71
CA LEU A 39 3.71 -13.04 -12.69
C LEU A 39 4.10 -14.50 -12.42
N GLY A 40 3.87 -15.38 -13.40
CA GLY A 40 4.07 -16.83 -13.31
C GLY A 40 5.54 -17.27 -13.16
N ALA A 41 6.37 -16.44 -12.54
CA ALA A 41 7.69 -16.83 -12.07
C ALA A 41 7.53 -17.97 -11.05
N PRO A 42 8.35 -19.03 -11.13
CA PRO A 42 8.29 -20.12 -10.18
C PRO A 42 8.55 -19.55 -8.78
N ALA A 43 7.49 -19.51 -7.95
CA ALA A 43 7.52 -18.90 -6.62
C ALA A 43 8.70 -19.41 -5.75
N ARG A 44 9.14 -20.65 -5.97
CA ARG A 44 10.33 -21.23 -5.33
C ARG A 44 11.62 -20.46 -5.62
N GLN A 45 11.84 -20.04 -6.87
CA GLN A 45 13.07 -19.35 -7.28
C GLN A 45 13.12 -17.92 -6.74
N LEU A 46 11.95 -17.28 -6.57
CA LEU A 46 11.81 -15.98 -5.90
C LEU A 46 11.99 -16.08 -4.38
N LEU A 47 11.61 -17.20 -3.78
CA LEU A 47 11.80 -17.44 -2.33
C LEU A 47 13.26 -17.75 -1.97
N GLU A 48 14.03 -18.30 -2.89
CA GLU A 48 15.47 -18.57 -2.69
C GLU A 48 16.31 -17.29 -2.76
N ASP A 49 15.98 -16.36 -3.65
CA ASP A 49 16.66 -15.05 -3.74
C ASP A 49 15.88 -13.96 -2.98
N ARG A 50 16.16 -13.87 -1.67
CA ARG A 50 15.54 -12.87 -0.78
C ARG A 50 15.78 -11.43 -1.26
N LEU A 51 16.91 -11.14 -1.92
CA LEU A 51 17.21 -9.80 -2.43
C LEU A 51 16.34 -9.48 -3.65
N LEU A 52 16.19 -10.43 -4.57
CA LEU A 52 15.31 -10.28 -5.72
C LEU A 52 13.85 -10.09 -5.27
N LEU A 53 13.39 -10.87 -4.29
CA LEU A 53 12.06 -10.72 -3.69
C LEU A 53 11.86 -9.32 -3.09
N ALA A 54 12.81 -8.85 -2.28
CA ALA A 54 12.78 -7.51 -1.68
C ALA A 54 12.67 -6.42 -2.76
N LEU A 55 13.47 -6.53 -3.83
CA LEU A 55 13.47 -5.56 -4.93
C LEU A 55 12.17 -5.56 -5.72
N LEU A 56 11.55 -6.73 -5.96
CA LEU A 56 10.27 -6.82 -6.65
C LEU A 56 9.14 -6.20 -5.82
N ILE A 57 9.08 -6.52 -4.52
CA ILE A 57 8.10 -5.93 -3.59
C ILE A 57 8.31 -4.41 -3.52
N LEU A 58 9.56 -3.97 -3.34
CA LEU A 58 9.92 -2.56 -3.32
C LEU A 58 9.51 -1.85 -4.60
N ALA A 59 9.81 -2.42 -5.77
CA ALA A 59 9.46 -1.84 -7.06
C ALA A 59 7.95 -1.69 -7.23
N ASN A 60 7.17 -2.70 -6.85
CA ASN A 60 5.72 -2.62 -6.89
C ASN A 60 5.18 -1.53 -5.95
N ASN A 61 5.68 -1.48 -4.71
CA ASN A 61 5.21 -0.50 -3.72
C ASN A 61 5.63 0.92 -4.05
N MET A 62 6.84 1.11 -4.60
CA MET A 62 7.29 2.40 -5.12
C MET A 62 6.44 2.84 -6.32
N ARG A 63 6.06 1.92 -7.21
CA ARG A 63 5.13 2.22 -8.29
C ARG A 63 3.78 2.70 -7.75
N VAL A 64 3.21 2.02 -6.75
CA VAL A 64 1.95 2.46 -6.10
C VAL A 64 2.11 3.84 -5.46
N LEU A 65 3.23 4.09 -4.76
CA LEU A 65 3.55 5.39 -4.19
C LEU A 65 3.59 6.49 -5.27
N LEU A 66 4.27 6.25 -6.39
CA LEU A 66 4.35 7.21 -7.49
C LEU A 66 2.97 7.49 -8.10
N VAL A 67 2.13 6.47 -8.27
CA VAL A 67 0.75 6.63 -8.75
C VAL A 67 -0.09 7.44 -7.75
N LEU A 68 0.05 7.20 -6.45
CA LEU A 68 -0.62 8.01 -5.40
C LEU A 68 -0.20 9.47 -5.46
N LEU A 69 1.08 9.75 -5.64
CA LEU A 69 1.61 11.11 -5.71
C LEU A 69 1.17 11.83 -6.99
N ALA A 70 1.28 11.16 -8.14
CA ALA A 70 0.88 11.73 -9.42
C ALA A 70 -0.63 11.99 -9.50
N SER A 71 -1.43 11.04 -9.00
CA SER A 71 -2.88 11.15 -9.01
C SER A 71 -3.42 12.24 -8.08
N GLY A 72 -2.61 12.74 -7.14
CA GLY A 72 -2.95 13.85 -6.23
C GLY A 72 -3.44 15.10 -6.92
N VAL A 73 -2.95 15.39 -8.13
CA VAL A 73 -3.40 16.52 -8.97
C VAL A 73 -4.91 16.49 -9.19
N THR A 74 -5.52 15.31 -9.26
CA THR A 74 -6.97 15.15 -9.45
C THR A 74 -7.79 15.25 -8.16
N VAL A 75 -7.13 15.31 -6.99
CA VAL A 75 -7.71 15.27 -5.63
C VAL A 75 -8.41 13.94 -5.29
N VAL A 76 -9.20 13.38 -6.20
CA VAL A 76 -9.95 12.12 -6.07
C VAL A 76 -9.08 10.89 -6.37
N GLY A 77 -8.07 11.04 -7.23
CA GLY A 77 -7.19 9.94 -7.66
C GLY A 77 -6.58 9.12 -6.51
N PRO A 78 -6.00 9.74 -5.47
CA PRO A 78 -5.43 8.98 -4.35
C PRO A 78 -6.47 8.13 -3.61
N ALA A 79 -7.72 8.60 -3.50
CA ALA A 79 -8.82 7.85 -2.89
C ALA A 79 -9.14 6.58 -3.70
N LEU A 80 -9.17 6.67 -5.03
CA LEU A 80 -9.39 5.52 -5.91
C LEU A 80 -8.26 4.50 -5.79
N VAL A 81 -7.01 4.96 -5.74
CA VAL A 81 -5.83 4.09 -5.61
C VAL A 81 -5.82 3.39 -4.25
N VAL A 82 -6.11 4.11 -3.16
CA VAL A 82 -6.22 3.53 -1.81
C VAL A 82 -7.33 2.49 -1.73
N PHE A 83 -8.50 2.79 -2.29
CA PHE A 83 -9.62 1.85 -2.35
C PHE A 83 -9.24 0.59 -3.15
N ALA A 84 -8.67 0.76 -4.35
CA ALA A 84 -8.25 -0.34 -5.20
C ALA A 84 -7.17 -1.21 -4.52
N ASN A 85 -6.21 -0.61 -3.82
CA ASN A 85 -5.23 -1.36 -3.04
C ASN A 85 -5.91 -2.16 -1.92
N GLY A 86 -6.87 -1.55 -1.21
CA GLY A 86 -7.71 -2.25 -0.24
C GLY A 86 -8.42 -3.46 -0.85
N VAL A 87 -9.01 -3.33 -2.04
CA VAL A 87 -9.66 -4.43 -2.77
C VAL A 87 -8.69 -5.58 -3.05
N VAL A 88 -7.47 -5.27 -3.52
CA VAL A 88 -6.44 -6.29 -3.77
C VAL A 88 -6.07 -7.01 -2.47
N VAL A 89 -5.78 -6.26 -1.40
CA VAL A 89 -5.43 -6.83 -0.09
C VAL A 89 -6.55 -7.72 0.45
N GLY A 90 -7.80 -7.25 0.41
CA GLY A 90 -8.96 -8.00 0.88
C GLY A 90 -9.19 -9.29 0.10
N ALA A 91 -9.04 -9.24 -1.22
CA ALA A 91 -9.17 -10.43 -2.07
C ALA A 91 -8.04 -11.44 -1.81
N VAL A 92 -6.79 -10.97 -1.68
CA VAL A 92 -5.63 -11.84 -1.38
C VAL A 92 -5.81 -12.52 -0.03
N LEU A 93 -6.19 -11.76 1.02
CA LEU A 93 -6.47 -12.31 2.35
C LEU A 93 -7.57 -13.36 2.33
N ALA A 94 -8.69 -13.08 1.67
CA ALA A 94 -9.82 -14.01 1.58
C ALA A 94 -9.51 -15.27 0.77
N LEU A 95 -8.66 -15.19 -0.27
CA LEU A 95 -8.21 -16.37 -1.00
C LEU A 95 -7.18 -17.18 -0.22
N ALA A 96 -6.30 -16.51 0.53
CA ALA A 96 -5.27 -17.15 1.33
C ALA A 96 -5.87 -17.87 2.55
N SER A 97 -6.91 -17.32 3.18
CA SER A 97 -7.60 -17.95 4.32
C SER A 97 -8.27 -19.29 3.98
N LEU A 98 -8.52 -19.57 2.69
CA LEU A 98 -9.01 -20.89 2.24
C LEU A 98 -7.94 -21.99 2.33
N LYS A 99 -6.67 -21.63 2.46
CA LYS A 99 -5.52 -22.55 2.37
C LYS A 99 -4.59 -22.49 3.57
N LEU A 100 -4.57 -21.37 4.28
CA LEU A 100 -3.66 -21.11 5.39
C LEU A 100 -4.45 -21.00 6.69
N PRO A 101 -3.93 -21.55 7.80
CA PRO A 101 -4.53 -21.33 9.10
C PRO A 101 -4.42 -19.84 9.50
N PRO A 102 -5.33 -19.33 10.36
CA PRO A 102 -5.39 -17.92 10.70
C PRO A 102 -4.08 -17.35 11.27
N GLU A 103 -3.33 -18.12 12.06
CA GLU A 103 -2.08 -17.64 12.66
C GLU A 103 -1.00 -17.40 11.58
N VAL A 104 -0.90 -18.32 10.62
CA VAL A 104 0.02 -18.21 9.48
C VAL A 104 -0.35 -17.03 8.60
N LEU A 105 -1.65 -16.81 8.37
CA LEU A 105 -2.12 -15.67 7.60
C LEU A 105 -1.77 -14.34 8.30
N LEU A 106 -1.98 -14.26 9.62
CA LEU A 106 -1.62 -13.07 10.40
C LEU A 106 -0.10 -12.82 10.38
N LEU A 107 0.71 -13.86 10.58
CA LEU A 107 2.17 -13.76 10.50
C LEU A 107 2.67 -13.37 9.11
N SER A 108 1.95 -13.77 8.06
CA SER A 108 2.29 -13.36 6.69
C SER A 108 2.03 -11.89 6.39
N VAL A 109 1.14 -11.22 7.15
CA VAL A 109 0.69 -9.85 6.83
C VAL A 109 1.11 -8.81 7.86
N LEU A 110 1.10 -9.14 9.14
CA LEU A 110 1.40 -8.20 10.21
C LEU A 110 2.80 -7.57 10.13
N PRO A 111 3.89 -8.32 9.83
CA PRO A 111 5.24 -7.77 9.85
C PRO A 111 5.42 -6.57 8.92
N HIS A 112 4.87 -6.65 7.70
CA HIS A 112 5.00 -5.58 6.71
C HIS A 112 3.77 -4.65 6.67
N GLY A 113 2.57 -5.20 6.82
CA GLY A 113 1.31 -4.46 6.67
C GLY A 113 1.14 -3.33 7.70
N VAL A 114 1.67 -3.50 8.91
CA VAL A 114 1.68 -2.45 9.95
C VAL A 114 2.53 -1.24 9.56
N VAL A 115 3.53 -1.42 8.71
CA VAL A 115 4.41 -0.34 8.23
C VAL A 115 3.91 0.23 6.90
N GLU A 116 3.53 -0.65 5.98
CA GLU A 116 3.15 -0.30 4.62
C GLU A 116 1.82 0.46 4.55
N ILE A 117 0.79 -0.01 5.26
CA ILE A 117 -0.55 0.60 5.20
C ILE A 117 -0.50 2.06 5.69
N PRO A 118 0.09 2.40 6.86
CA PRO A 118 0.23 3.79 7.27
C PRO A 118 1.04 4.64 6.29
N ALA A 119 2.08 4.08 5.66
CA ALA A 119 2.87 4.79 4.67
C ALA A 119 2.04 5.19 3.45
N PHE A 120 1.24 4.29 2.90
CA PHE A 120 0.36 4.60 1.77
C PHE A 120 -0.76 5.57 2.14
N LEU A 121 -1.39 5.41 3.31
CA LEU A 121 -2.43 6.34 3.78
C LEU A 121 -1.87 7.74 3.99
N TYR A 122 -0.66 7.85 4.53
CA TYR A 122 0.02 9.14 4.70
C TYR A 122 0.38 9.78 3.35
N ALA A 123 0.96 9.01 2.42
CA ALA A 123 1.28 9.46 1.08
C ALA A 123 0.04 9.97 0.33
N ALA A 124 -1.06 9.18 0.36
CA ALA A 124 -2.34 9.56 -0.23
C ALA A 124 -2.87 10.87 0.37
N SER A 125 -2.78 11.02 1.69
CA SER A 125 -3.27 12.21 2.40
C SER A 125 -2.49 13.47 2.05
N VAL A 126 -1.17 13.39 2.09
CA VAL A 126 -0.30 14.51 1.73
C VAL A 126 -0.46 14.87 0.25
N SER A 127 -0.58 13.87 -0.62
CA SER A 127 -0.83 14.02 -2.06
C SER A 127 -2.16 14.73 -2.34
N THR A 128 -3.25 14.29 -1.72
CA THR A 128 -4.57 14.93 -1.85
C THR A 128 -4.57 16.36 -1.34
N VAL A 129 -3.97 16.64 -0.17
CA VAL A 129 -3.89 18.01 0.36
C VAL A 129 -3.03 18.91 -0.53
N PHE A 130 -1.94 18.39 -1.09
CA PHE A 130 -1.15 19.11 -2.09
C PHE A 130 -1.97 19.41 -3.35
N GLY A 131 -2.73 18.44 -3.86
CA GLY A 131 -3.62 18.62 -5.00
C GLY A 131 -4.66 19.73 -4.79
N MET A 132 -5.29 19.76 -3.60
CA MET A 132 -6.21 20.85 -3.24
C MET A 132 -5.50 22.21 -3.27
N ALA A 133 -4.31 22.31 -2.67
CA ALA A 133 -3.53 23.54 -2.66
C ALA A 133 -3.05 23.97 -4.06
N LEU A 134 -2.74 23.01 -4.93
CA LEU A 134 -2.38 23.27 -6.32
C LEU A 134 -3.55 23.94 -7.07
N TRP A 135 -4.77 23.43 -6.91
CA TRP A 135 -5.96 24.07 -7.49
C TRP A 135 -6.23 25.45 -6.90
N GLU A 136 -6.00 25.65 -5.61
CA GLU A 136 -6.09 26.98 -5.01
C GLU A 136 -5.04 27.96 -5.57
N ARG A 137 -3.81 27.50 -5.87
CA ARG A 137 -2.79 28.31 -6.55
C ARG A 137 -3.22 28.70 -7.96
N ILE A 138 -3.77 27.76 -8.73
CA ILE A 138 -4.20 27.96 -10.11
C ILE A 138 -5.40 28.91 -10.18
N LEU A 139 -6.40 28.69 -9.33
CA LEU A 139 -7.68 29.42 -9.39
C LEU A 139 -7.65 30.76 -8.63
N LYS A 140 -6.86 30.85 -7.56
CA LYS A 140 -6.90 31.98 -6.61
C LYS A 140 -5.54 32.62 -6.33
N GLY A 141 -4.48 32.16 -7.00
CA GLY A 141 -3.14 32.74 -6.85
C GLY A 141 -2.44 32.48 -5.51
N ARG A 142 -2.95 31.55 -4.68
CA ARG A 142 -2.42 31.30 -3.32
C ARG A 142 -1.04 30.66 -3.30
N GLU A 143 -0.22 30.98 -2.31
CA GLU A 143 1.11 30.40 -2.08
C GLU A 143 1.13 28.85 -1.98
N LEU A 144 2.04 28.21 -2.71
CA LEU A 144 2.18 26.74 -2.76
C LEU A 144 3.40 26.21 -1.98
N GLY A 145 4.38 27.06 -1.67
CA GLY A 145 5.69 26.62 -1.17
C GLY A 145 5.64 25.77 0.10
N GLY A 146 4.73 26.07 1.03
CA GLY A 146 4.51 25.27 2.24
C GLY A 146 4.00 23.86 1.94
N TYR A 147 3.06 23.74 1.00
CA TYR A 147 2.48 22.46 0.59
C TYR A 147 3.47 21.61 -0.22
N LEU A 148 4.31 22.24 -1.06
CA LEU A 148 5.37 21.53 -1.78
C LEU A 148 6.39 20.92 -0.82
N ARG A 149 6.83 21.68 0.19
CA ARG A 149 7.73 21.15 1.24
C ARG A 149 7.10 20.00 2.02
N MET A 150 5.81 20.10 2.31
CA MET A 150 5.05 19.02 2.95
C MET A 150 4.99 17.77 2.06
N LEU A 151 4.73 17.94 0.75
CA LEU A 151 4.73 16.85 -0.23
C LEU A 151 6.09 16.14 -0.25
N LEU A 152 7.18 16.88 -0.44
CA LEU A 152 8.54 16.29 -0.51
C LEU A 152 8.90 15.53 0.76
N LYS A 153 8.59 16.07 1.94
CA LYS A 153 8.75 15.34 3.22
C LYS A 153 7.87 14.10 3.26
N GLY A 154 6.63 14.20 2.79
CA GLY A 154 5.70 13.08 2.68
C GLY A 154 6.24 11.95 1.81
N VAL A 155 6.81 12.28 0.65
CA VAL A 155 7.47 11.32 -0.26
C VAL A 155 8.62 10.63 0.46
N LEU A 156 9.54 11.38 1.05
CA LEU A 156 10.72 10.81 1.72
C LEU A 156 10.33 9.87 2.85
N VAL A 157 9.40 10.27 3.71
CA VAL A 157 8.92 9.45 4.83
C VAL A 157 8.24 8.19 4.32
N SER A 158 7.32 8.32 3.36
CA SER A 158 6.55 7.17 2.86
C SER A 158 7.45 6.18 2.11
N ALA A 159 8.37 6.68 1.28
CA ALA A 159 9.36 5.87 0.60
C ALA A 159 10.25 5.10 1.59
N SER A 160 10.71 5.76 2.66
CA SER A 160 11.53 5.10 3.69
C SER A 160 10.78 3.98 4.40
N LEU A 161 9.52 4.21 4.76
CA LEU A 161 8.67 3.21 5.40
C LEU A 161 8.36 2.04 4.46
N ILE A 162 8.06 2.31 3.19
CA ILE A 162 7.84 1.27 2.18
C ILE A 162 9.08 0.41 1.97
N THR A 163 10.27 1.03 1.94
CA THR A 163 11.53 0.28 1.88
C THR A 163 11.70 -0.60 3.10
N ALA A 164 11.43 -0.09 4.30
CA ALA A 164 11.48 -0.90 5.52
C ALA A 164 10.48 -2.06 5.47
N ALA A 165 9.24 -1.83 5.00
CA ALA A 165 8.22 -2.87 4.85
C ALA A 165 8.64 -3.96 3.85
N ALA A 166 9.24 -3.59 2.72
CA ALA A 166 9.74 -4.55 1.73
C ALA A 166 10.89 -5.42 2.29
N LEU A 167 11.77 -4.83 3.10
CA LEU A 167 12.82 -5.59 3.78
C LEU A 167 12.24 -6.52 4.86
N LEU A 168 11.28 -6.05 5.65
CA LEU A 168 10.57 -6.91 6.60
C LEU A 168 9.92 -8.09 5.88
N GLU A 169 9.28 -7.84 4.74
CA GLU A 169 8.61 -8.89 3.98
C GLU A 169 9.55 -9.90 3.34
N ALA A 170 10.71 -9.47 2.85
CA ALA A 170 11.66 -10.39 2.21
C ALA A 170 12.54 -11.17 3.19
N PHE A 171 12.83 -10.61 4.37
CA PHE A 171 13.79 -11.20 5.31
C PHE A 171 13.15 -11.74 6.58
N VAL A 172 12.12 -11.08 7.12
CA VAL A 172 11.52 -11.43 8.41
C VAL A 172 10.34 -12.36 8.23
N THR A 173 9.39 -12.02 7.35
CA THR A 173 8.17 -12.84 7.13
C THR A 173 8.48 -14.31 6.78
N PRO A 174 9.41 -14.64 5.86
CA PRO A 174 9.70 -16.04 5.54
C PRO A 174 10.37 -16.77 6.70
N SER A 175 11.21 -16.07 7.48
CA SER A 175 11.92 -16.67 8.62
C SER A 175 10.94 -17.02 9.74
N LEU A 176 10.00 -16.13 10.06
CA LEU A 176 8.95 -16.39 11.06
C LEU A 176 8.01 -17.53 10.63
N LEU A 177 7.68 -17.60 9.34
CA LEU A 177 6.85 -18.67 8.79
C LEU A 177 7.56 -20.03 8.87
N LEU A 178 8.86 -20.08 8.58
CA LEU A 178 9.64 -21.31 8.66
C LEU A 178 9.79 -21.80 10.11
N GLU A 179 10.01 -20.89 11.06
CA GLU A 179 10.10 -21.22 12.48
C GLU A 179 8.76 -21.77 13.03
N TYR A 180 7.63 -21.17 12.65
CA TYR A 180 6.31 -21.63 13.08
C TYR A 180 5.90 -22.98 12.47
N LEU A 181 6.38 -23.31 11.27
CA LEU A 181 6.03 -24.54 10.55
C LEU A 181 6.96 -25.72 10.86
N GLN A 182 8.07 -25.51 11.56
CA GLN A 182 8.93 -26.58 12.05
C GLN A 182 8.56 -26.91 13.52
N PRO A 183 8.04 -28.11 13.80
CA PRO A 183 7.67 -28.53 15.16
C PRO A 183 8.88 -28.78 16.07
#